data_AF-A0A2V5MQP7-F1
#
_entry.id   AF-A0A2V5MQP7-F1
#
_cell.length_a   1.000
_cell.length_b   1.000
_cell.length_c   1.000
_cell.angle_alpha   90.00
_cell.angle_beta   90.00
_cell.angle_gamma   90.00
#
_symmetry.space_group_name_H-M   'P 1'
#
loop_
_entity.id
_entity.type
_entity.pdbx_description
1 polymer ?
#
loop_
_entity_poly.entity_id
_entity_poly.type
_entity_poly.pdbx_seq_one_letter_code
_entity_poly.pdbx_strand_id
1 'polypeptide(L)'
;MKMKSLSLAVLYLAFLVSSALSVIAGRADKTLDIYWIDSEGGGSTLIVTPTDESVLIDTGNPGGRDSKRIHETATKAAGLKQIDHLVVTHFH
;
A
#
# COMPACT_ATOMS: atom_id res chain seq x y z
N MET A 1 -51.08 -10.71 -12.74
CA MET A 1 -50.36 -9.41 -12.83
C MET A 1 -49.62 -9.03 -11.53
N LYS A 2 -50.21 -9.24 -10.33
CA LYS A 2 -49.58 -8.90 -9.03
C LYS A 2 -48.26 -9.62 -8.68
N MET A 3 -48.03 -10.85 -9.15
CA MET A 3 -46.79 -11.60 -8.85
C MET A 3 -45.56 -11.07 -9.63
N LYS A 4 -45.72 -10.66 -10.89
CA LYS A 4 -44.62 -10.13 -11.70
C LYS A 4 -44.12 -8.78 -11.18
N SER A 5 -45.02 -7.94 -10.67
CA SER A 5 -44.69 -6.66 -10.05
C SER A 5 -43.99 -6.81 -8.70
N LEU A 6 -44.31 -7.85 -7.92
CA LEU A 6 -43.64 -8.14 -6.65
C LEU A 6 -42.19 -8.62 -6.88
N SER A 7 -41.97 -9.48 -7.87
CA SER A 7 -40.62 -9.92 -8.26
C SER A 7 -39.75 -8.77 -8.76
N LEU A 8 -40.32 -7.83 -9.51
CA LEU A 8 -39.61 -6.66 -10.01
C LEU A 8 -39.21 -5.71 -8.88
N ALA A 9 -40.08 -5.50 -7.89
CA ALA A 9 -39.80 -4.67 -6.73
C ALA A 9 -38.68 -5.26 -5.85
N VAL A 10 -38.66 -6.59 -5.67
CA VAL A 10 -37.59 -7.28 -4.92
C VAL A 10 -36.25 -7.16 -5.65
N LEU A 11 -36.22 -7.33 -6.97
CA LEU A 11 -35.01 -7.15 -7.76
C LEU A 11 -34.49 -5.70 -7.72
N TYR A 12 -35.40 -4.73 -7.78
CA TYR A 12 -35.04 -3.31 -7.68
C TYR A 12 -34.47 -2.96 -6.30
N LEU A 13 -35.06 -3.52 -5.24
CA LEU A 13 -34.57 -3.35 -3.87
C LEU A 13 -33.19 -4.02 -3.67
N ALA A 14 -33.00 -5.22 -4.20
CA ALA A 14 -31.70 -5.92 -4.14
C ALA A 14 -30.61 -5.16 -4.91
N PHE A 15 -30.95 -4.57 -6.05
CA PHE A 15 -30.03 -3.71 -6.82
C PHE A 15 -29.65 -2.45 -6.02
N LEU A 16 -30.62 -1.78 -5.40
CA LEU A 16 -30.36 -0.60 -4.56
C LEU A 16 -29.48 -0.94 -3.35
N VAL A 17 -29.76 -2.04 -2.64
CA VAL A 17 -28.94 -2.48 -1.49
C VAL A 17 -27.51 -2.84 -1.92
N SER A 18 -27.35 -3.51 -3.07
CA SER A 18 -26.03 -3.86 -3.59
C SER A 18 -25.23 -2.62 -4.01
N SER A 19 -25.89 -1.62 -4.57
CA SER A 19 -25.25 -0.33 -4.94
C SER A 19 -24.83 0.52 -3.73
N ALA A 20 -25.43 0.28 -2.56
CA ALA A 20 -25.08 0.98 -1.32
C ALA A 20 -23.86 0.36 -0.60
N LEU A 21 -23.47 -0.86 -0.96
CA LEU A 21 -22.27 -1.54 -0.45
C LEU A 21 -21.05 -1.16 -1.29
N SER A 22 -20.72 0.13 -1.34
CA SER A 22 -19.45 0.58 -1.90
C SER A 22 -18.32 0.18 -0.96
N VAL A 23 -17.51 -0.81 -1.35
CA VAL A 23 -16.26 -1.17 -0.65
C VAL A 23 -15.21 -0.12 -1.00
N ILE A 24 -15.25 1.01 -0.29
CA ILE A 24 -14.23 2.05 -0.37
C ILE A 24 -13.26 1.81 0.76
N ALA A 25 -11.96 1.76 0.46
CA ALA A 25 -10.92 1.71 1.48
C ALA A 25 -11.07 2.91 2.42
N GLY A 26 -11.43 2.63 3.67
CA GLY A 26 -11.60 3.62 4.72
C GLY A 26 -10.32 3.79 5.53
N ARG A 27 -10.35 4.71 6.51
CA ARG A 27 -9.20 4.92 7.43
C ARG A 27 -8.80 3.66 8.21
N ALA A 28 -9.72 2.72 8.41
CA ALA A 28 -9.44 1.48 9.13
C ALA A 28 -8.61 0.48 8.30
N ASP A 29 -8.61 0.62 6.97
CA ASP A 29 -7.98 -0.34 6.05
C ASP A 29 -6.49 -0.10 5.84
N LYS A 30 -5.88 0.84 6.59
CA LYS A 30 -4.51 1.35 6.42
C LYS A 30 -4.25 1.86 4.98
N THR A 31 -3.05 2.36 4.73
CA THR A 31 -2.66 2.94 3.45
C THR A 31 -1.55 2.14 2.79
N LEU A 32 -1.42 2.29 1.47
CA LEU A 32 -0.17 1.96 0.78
C LEU A 32 0.76 3.15 0.96
N ASP A 33 1.77 3.00 1.81
CA ASP A 33 2.72 4.08 2.09
C ASP A 33 3.96 3.92 1.22
N ILE A 34 4.32 4.99 0.51
CA ILE A 34 5.49 5.04 -0.36
C ILE A 34 6.42 6.12 0.14
N TYR A 35 7.62 5.71 0.56
CA TYR A 35 8.66 6.60 1.04
C TYR A 35 9.76 6.70 -0.01
N TRP A 36 9.94 7.90 -0.55
CA TRP A 36 11.11 8.23 -1.35
C TRP A 36 12.25 8.66 -0.43
N ILE A 37 13.33 7.87 -0.43
CA ILE A 37 14.51 8.09 0.40
C ILE A 37 15.63 8.59 -0.50
N ASP A 38 16.11 9.79 -0.21
CA ASP A 38 17.20 10.43 -0.96
C ASP A 38 18.52 9.66 -0.77
N SER A 39 18.95 9.01 -1.85
CA SER A 39 20.25 8.36 -2.01
C SER A 39 21.08 9.21 -2.98
N GLU A 40 22.32 9.60 -2.64
CA GLU A 40 23.05 10.60 -3.46
C GLU A 40 23.31 10.04 -4.86
N GLY A 41 22.80 10.71 -5.90
CA GLY A 41 22.95 10.24 -7.28
C GLY A 41 21.95 9.15 -7.71
N GLY A 42 20.93 8.86 -6.89
CA GLY A 42 19.86 7.90 -7.20
C GLY A 42 18.65 8.05 -6.27
N GLY A 43 17.97 6.94 -5.98
CA GLY A 43 16.89 6.92 -4.99
C GLY A 43 16.68 5.53 -4.43
N SER A 44 16.31 5.47 -3.15
CA SER A 44 15.85 4.26 -2.49
C SER A 44 14.37 4.41 -2.20
N THR A 45 13.55 3.44 -2.60
CA THR A 45 12.10 3.51 -2.40
C THR A 45 11.67 2.42 -1.43
N LEU A 46 11.02 2.81 -0.33
CA LEU A 46 10.38 1.87 0.58
C LEU A 46 8.88 1.91 0.36
N ILE A 47 8.29 0.75 0.09
CA ILE A 47 6.83 0.57 -0.04
C ILE A 47 6.37 -0.25 1.16
N VAL A 48 5.31 0.20 1.84
CA VAL A 48 4.64 -0.53 2.91
C VAL A 48 3.18 -0.73 2.55
N THR A 49 2.75 -1.98 2.49
CA THR A 49 1.37 -2.32 2.13
C THR A 49 0.43 -2.13 3.32
N PRO A 50 -0.89 -2.04 3.07
CA PRO A 50 -1.87 -2.01 4.14
C PRO A 50 -1.86 -3.23 5.07
N THR A 51 -1.21 -4.32 4.67
CA THR A 51 -1.04 -5.55 5.47
C THR A 51 0.33 -5.63 6.14
N ASP A 52 1.03 -4.50 6.28
CA ASP A 52 2.35 -4.35 6.92
C ASP A 52 3.51 -5.11 6.22
N GLU A 53 3.34 -5.49 4.95
CA GLU A 53 4.42 -6.06 4.14
C GLU A 53 5.26 -4.95 3.51
N SER A 54 6.58 -5.17 3.43
CA SER A 54 7.53 -4.13 3.01
C SER A 54 8.42 -4.55 1.84
N VAL A 55 8.61 -3.63 0.89
CA VAL A 55 9.53 -3.79 -0.24
C VAL A 55 10.48 -2.60 -0.27
N LEU A 56 11.79 -2.87 -0.18
CA LEU A 56 12.83 -1.88 -0.44
C LEU A 56 13.35 -2.06 -1.86
N ILE A 57 13.37 -0.98 -2.62
CA ILE A 57 13.96 -0.91 -3.95
C ILE A 57 15.24 -0.07 -3.84
N ASP A 58 16.38 -0.70 -4.14
CA ASP A 58 17.74 -0.17 -4.10
C ASP A 58 18.23 0.36 -2.73
N THR A 59 19.55 0.23 -2.49
CA THR A 59 20.17 0.54 -1.19
C THR A 59 21.11 1.75 -1.19
N GLY A 60 21.14 2.50 -2.29
CA GLY A 60 22.03 3.65 -2.45
C GLY A 60 23.52 3.25 -2.48
N ASN A 61 24.37 4.20 -2.11
CA ASN A 61 25.83 4.11 -2.20
C ASN A 61 26.47 3.54 -0.93
N PRO A 62 27.67 2.93 -1.04
CA PRO A 62 28.48 2.59 0.12
C PRO A 62 28.92 3.85 0.88
N GLY A 63 29.31 3.68 2.15
CA GLY A 63 29.77 4.79 3.02
C GLY A 63 28.79 5.19 4.12
N GLY A 64 27.65 4.53 4.23
CA GLY A 64 26.79 4.56 5.42
C GLY A 64 25.73 5.67 5.44
N ARG A 65 25.87 6.72 4.62
CA ARG A 65 24.88 7.82 4.55
C ARG A 65 23.50 7.30 4.11
N ASP A 66 23.46 6.60 2.99
CA ASP A 66 22.22 6.10 2.37
C ASP A 66 21.59 5.00 3.25
N SER A 67 22.38 4.03 3.69
CA SER A 67 21.89 2.97 4.59
C SER A 67 21.35 3.52 5.92
N LYS A 68 21.94 4.60 6.47
CA LYS A 68 21.44 5.24 7.69
C LYS A 68 20.08 5.89 7.45
N ARG A 69 19.90 6.60 6.34
CA ARG A 69 18.61 7.23 5.99
C ARG A 69 17.53 6.18 5.74
N ILE A 70 17.86 5.11 5.03
CA ILE A 70 16.95 3.97 4.82
C ILE A 70 16.53 3.38 6.16
N HIS A 71 17.49 3.12 7.05
CA HIS A 71 17.21 2.58 8.37
C HIS A 71 16.33 3.52 9.21
N GLU A 72 16.62 4.83 9.21
CA GLU A 72 15.81 5.82 9.94
C GLU A 72 14.39 5.90 9.39
N THR A 73 14.19 5.91 8.07
CA THR A 73 12.86 5.90 7.47
C THR A 73 12.11 4.61 7.81
N ALA A 74 12.73 3.44 7.61
CA ALA A 74 12.11 2.15 7.89
C ALA A 74 11.69 2.02 9.36
N THR A 75 12.55 2.41 10.29
CA THR A 75 12.28 2.23 11.73
C THR A 75 11.44 3.34 12.34
N LYS A 76 11.69 4.62 12.00
CA LYS A 76 11.06 5.77 12.66
C LYS A 76 9.82 6.27 11.93
N ALA A 77 9.84 6.30 10.60
CA ALA A 77 8.71 6.79 9.82
C ALA A 77 7.70 5.68 9.49
N ALA A 78 8.20 4.50 9.13
CA ALA A 78 7.37 3.35 8.77
C ALA A 78 7.14 2.36 9.93
N GLY A 79 7.89 2.45 11.03
CA GLY A 79 7.71 1.58 12.21
C GLY A 79 8.07 0.11 11.99
N LEU A 80 8.84 -0.20 10.94
CA LEU A 80 9.21 -1.56 10.56
C LEU A 80 10.33 -2.10 11.45
N LYS A 81 10.26 -3.41 11.70
CA LYS A 81 11.32 -4.18 12.40
C LYS A 81 12.22 -4.95 11.44
N GLN A 82 11.76 -5.16 10.22
CA GLN A 82 12.47 -5.85 9.15
C GLN A 82 11.99 -5.30 7.80
N ILE A 83 12.72 -5.65 6.74
CA ILE A 83 12.30 -5.42 5.36
C ILE A 83 12.05 -6.81 4.77
N ASP A 84 10.86 -7.04 4.22
CA ASP A 84 10.44 -8.38 3.78
C ASP A 84 11.04 -8.73 2.42
N HIS A 85 11.13 -7.74 1.53
CA HIS A 85 11.68 -7.92 0.18
C HIS A 85 12.68 -6.83 -0.18
N LEU A 86 13.76 -7.23 -0.83
CA LEU A 86 14.73 -6.34 -1.45
C LEU A 86 14.72 -6.55 -2.97
N VAL A 87 14.52 -5.46 -3.70
CA VAL A 87 14.69 -5.41 -5.15
C VAL A 87 15.91 -4.56 -5.45
N VAL A 88 16.85 -5.11 -6.22
CA VAL A 88 17.99 -4.38 -6.75
C VAL A 88 17.75 -4.19 -8.24
N THR A 89 17.65 -2.95 -8.70
CA THR A 89 17.34 -2.64 -10.10
C THR A 89 18.47 -3.08 -11.02
N HIS A 90 19.72 -2.81 -10.63
CA HIS A 90 20.93 -3.23 -11.32
C HIS A 90 22.16 -3.12 -10.41
N PHE A 91 23.29 -3.66 -10.87
CA PHE A 91 24.59 -3.51 -10.21
C PHE A 91 25.39 -2.40 -10.87
N HIS A 92 25.92 -1.49 -10.05
CA HIS A 92 26.79 -0.38 -10.47
C HIS A 92 28.26 -0.80 -10.51
#